data_AF-A0A7V9AZ68-F1
#
_entry.id   AF-A0A7V9AZ68-F1
#
_cell.length_a   1.000
_cell.length_b   1.000
_cell.length_c   1.000
_cell.angle_alpha   90.00
_cell.angle_beta   90.00
_cell.angle_gamma   90.00
#
_symmetry.space_group_name_H-M   'P 1'
#
loop_
_entity.id
_entity.type
_entity.pdbx_description
1 polymer ?
#
loop_
_entity_poly.entity_id
_entity_poly.type
_entity_poly.pdbx_seq_one_letter_code
_entity_poly.pdbx_strand_id
1 'polypeptide(L)'
;MSGLPLAAKTSITSLLVAALGLALIVLVRGPQLESGDAIIALVIGGSTTAAWLRPVHFASRTKLYVDTAITFAAVLILPLPLAMLATGLGTLLAHYLGRATRDVDHAVFNSSQVTLQAATGATLLAAGGWDVSHPTFTSADLSLFAVAGGVMYLINTLAVAGVVALRTGQPLRRVWTGTTLYPDRTGAV
;
A
#
# COMPACT_ATOMS: atom_id res chain seq x y z
N MET A 1 -14.18 -16.80 7.26
CA MET A 1 -14.58 -16.57 5.85
C MET A 1 -16.11 -16.55 5.60
N SER A 2 -16.98 -16.63 6.60
CA SER A 2 -18.41 -16.98 6.40
C SER A 2 -19.39 -15.82 6.12
N GLY A 3 -18.93 -14.59 5.87
CA GLY A 3 -19.83 -13.44 5.65
C GLY A 3 -19.59 -12.59 4.40
N LEU A 4 -18.49 -12.79 3.66
CA LEU A 4 -18.17 -11.92 2.51
C LEU A 4 -18.89 -12.37 1.23
N PRO A 5 -19.48 -11.43 0.45
CA PRO A 5 -20.03 -11.74 -0.85
C PRO A 5 -18.93 -12.26 -1.78
N LEU A 6 -19.29 -13.20 -2.66
CA LEU A 6 -18.33 -13.88 -3.55
C LEU A 6 -17.51 -12.89 -4.39
N ALA A 7 -18.12 -11.80 -4.84
CA ALA A 7 -17.46 -10.75 -5.62
C ALA A 7 -16.35 -10.00 -4.85
N ALA A 8 -16.52 -9.81 -3.54
CA ALA A 8 -15.47 -9.22 -2.71
C ALA A 8 -14.30 -10.21 -2.54
N LYS A 9 -14.61 -11.50 -2.37
CA LYS A 9 -13.58 -12.55 -2.27
C LYS A 9 -12.75 -12.65 -3.55
N THR A 10 -13.39 -12.66 -4.72
CA THR A 10 -12.67 -12.71 -6.00
C THR A 10 -11.75 -11.51 -6.21
N SER A 11 -12.16 -10.32 -5.76
CA SER A 11 -11.33 -9.10 -5.84
C SER A 11 -10.14 -9.13 -4.89
N ILE A 12 -10.30 -9.65 -3.68
CA ILE A 12 -9.18 -9.84 -2.74
C ILE A 12 -8.19 -10.86 -3.31
N THR A 13 -8.71 -11.99 -3.82
CA THR A 13 -7.87 -13.03 -4.43
C THR A 13 -7.12 -12.53 -5.66
N SER A 14 -7.76 -11.73 -6.54
CA SER A 14 -7.08 -11.18 -7.71
C SER A 14 -5.97 -10.21 -7.34
N LEU A 15 -6.19 -9.34 -6.35
CA LEU A 15 -5.15 -8.45 -5.82
C LEU A 15 -3.98 -9.24 -5.22
N LEU A 16 -4.28 -10.28 -4.44
CA LEU A 16 -3.25 -11.15 -3.87
C LEU A 16 -2.43 -11.85 -4.95
N VAL A 17 -3.08 -12.45 -5.95
CA VAL A 17 -2.41 -13.12 -7.07
C VAL A 17 -1.55 -12.13 -7.84
N ALA A 18 -2.03 -10.92 -8.10
CA ALA A 18 -1.26 -9.88 -8.77
C ALA A 18 -0.03 -9.47 -7.95
N ALA A 19 -0.21 -9.23 -6.64
CA ALA A 19 0.89 -8.87 -5.74
C ALA A 19 1.95 -9.97 -5.65
N LEU A 20 1.55 -11.23 -5.47
CA LEU A 20 2.45 -12.37 -5.41
C LEU A 20 3.16 -12.63 -6.74
N GLY A 21 2.43 -12.57 -7.85
CA GLY A 21 2.99 -12.75 -9.18
C GLY A 21 4.06 -11.70 -9.48
N LEU A 22 3.78 -10.45 -9.15
CA LEU A 22 4.73 -9.35 -9.33
C LEU A 22 5.94 -9.48 -8.40
N ALA A 23 5.72 -9.81 -7.12
CA ALA A 23 6.80 -10.04 -6.17
C ALA A 23 7.73 -11.18 -6.62
N LEU A 24 7.17 -12.27 -7.15
CA LEU A 24 7.93 -13.41 -7.66
C LEU A 24 8.75 -13.03 -8.90
N ILE A 25 8.14 -12.34 -9.87
CA ILE A 25 8.84 -11.87 -11.08
C ILE A 25 10.03 -10.98 -10.70
N VAL A 26 9.79 -10.07 -9.77
CA VAL A 26 10.79 -9.11 -9.29
C VAL A 26 11.89 -9.81 -8.49
N LEU A 27 11.57 -10.81 -7.67
CA LEU A 27 12.57 -11.56 -6.90
C LEU A 27 13.48 -12.41 -7.82
N VAL A 28 12.92 -12.98 -8.90
CA VAL A 28 13.68 -13.80 -9.85
C VAL A 28 14.56 -12.95 -10.78
N ARG A 29 14.16 -11.70 -11.07
CA ARG A 29 14.88 -10.81 -11.99
C ARG A 29 15.62 -9.66 -11.31
N GLY A 30 15.57 -9.60 -9.98
CA GLY A 30 16.02 -8.44 -9.21
C GLY A 30 17.54 -8.28 -9.21
N PRO A 31 18.03 -7.06 -8.97
CA PRO A 31 19.45 -6.79 -8.79
C PRO A 31 20.01 -7.50 -7.55
N GLN A 32 21.33 -7.68 -7.50
CA GLN A 32 21.99 -8.17 -6.28
C GLN A 32 21.75 -7.18 -5.14
N LEU A 33 21.37 -7.69 -3.97
CA LEU A 33 21.05 -6.89 -2.79
C LEU A 33 22.34 -6.51 -2.06
N GLU A 34 22.46 -5.23 -1.69
CA GLU A 34 23.54 -4.80 -0.81
C GLU A 34 23.19 -5.12 0.65
N SER A 35 24.21 -5.36 1.49
CA SER A 35 23.97 -5.70 2.91
C SER A 35 23.26 -4.56 3.68
N GLY A 36 23.42 -3.31 3.23
CA GLY A 36 22.73 -2.15 3.81
C GLY A 36 21.22 -2.16 3.55
N ASP A 37 20.79 -2.67 2.39
CA ASP A 37 19.38 -2.64 1.99
C ASP A 37 18.52 -3.49 2.90
N ALA A 38 19.05 -4.60 3.40
CA ALA A 38 18.34 -5.47 4.33
C ALA A 38 17.99 -4.76 5.65
N ILE A 39 18.91 -3.92 6.16
CA ILE A 39 18.68 -3.14 7.39
C ILE A 39 17.61 -2.08 7.13
N ILE A 40 17.71 -1.35 6.01
CA ILE A 40 16.72 -0.33 5.64
C ILE A 40 15.35 -0.99 5.44
N ALA A 41 15.28 -2.14 4.76
CA ALA A 41 14.04 -2.90 4.57
C ALA A 41 13.43 -3.34 5.89
N LEU A 42 14.24 -3.77 6.86
CA LEU A 42 13.79 -4.11 8.21
C LEU A 42 13.21 -2.88 8.93
N VAL A 43 13.90 -1.74 8.86
CA VAL A 43 13.44 -0.47 9.46
C VAL A 43 12.14 0.01 8.84
N ILE A 44 12.01 -0.03 7.51
CA ILE A 44 10.80 0.32 6.78
C ILE A 44 9.66 -0.64 7.11
N GLY A 45 9.93 -1.95 7.15
CA GLY A 45 8.95 -2.96 7.52
C GLY A 45 8.43 -2.76 8.94
N GLY A 46 9.34 -2.55 9.91
CA GLY A 46 9.00 -2.24 11.28
C GLY A 46 8.23 -0.92 11.43
N SER A 47 8.61 0.11 10.67
CA SER A 47 7.89 1.40 10.64
C SER A 47 6.49 1.25 10.07
N THR A 48 6.34 0.48 8.99
CA THR A 48 5.04 0.13 8.42
C THR A 48 4.18 -0.60 9.45
N THR A 49 4.76 -1.58 10.15
CA THR A 49 4.08 -2.30 11.22
C THR A 49 3.61 -1.34 12.33
N ALA A 50 4.50 -0.46 12.80
CA ALA A 50 4.19 0.51 13.85
C ALA A 50 3.09 1.50 13.44
N ALA A 51 3.12 2.00 12.20
CA ALA A 51 2.12 2.93 11.69
C ALA A 51 0.72 2.32 11.63
N TRP A 52 0.61 1.04 11.28
CA TRP A 52 -0.65 0.31 11.31
C TRP A 52 -1.14 0.01 12.73
N LEU A 53 -0.23 -0.26 13.67
CA LEU A 53 -0.60 -0.53 15.06
C LEU A 53 -1.01 0.72 15.85
N ARG A 54 -0.49 1.91 15.47
CA ARG A 54 -0.71 3.17 16.19
C ARG A 54 -1.11 4.31 15.24
N PRO A 55 -2.36 4.34 14.76
CA PRO A 55 -2.85 5.48 13.98
C PRO A 55 -2.78 6.77 14.80
N VAL A 56 -2.27 7.84 14.19
CA VAL A 56 -2.10 9.14 14.83
C VAL A 56 -3.44 9.85 14.87
N HIS A 57 -3.85 10.31 16.05
CA HIS A 57 -5.10 11.05 16.23
C HIS A 57 -4.78 12.54 16.10
N PHE A 58 -5.20 13.17 15.00
CA PHE A 58 -4.90 14.59 14.74
C PHE A 58 -5.99 15.53 15.28
N ALA A 59 -7.25 15.06 15.31
CA ALA A 59 -8.40 15.77 15.87
C ALA A 59 -9.46 14.78 16.39
N SER A 60 -10.48 15.27 17.10
CA SER A 60 -11.61 14.44 17.51
C SER A 60 -12.31 13.89 16.26
N ARG A 61 -12.06 12.60 15.95
CA ARG A 61 -12.57 11.80 14.81
C ARG A 61 -11.70 11.69 13.56
N THR A 62 -10.55 12.37 13.48
CA THR A 62 -9.64 12.21 12.32
C THR A 62 -8.44 11.35 12.68
N LYS A 63 -8.41 10.13 12.12
CA LYS A 63 -7.23 9.24 12.17
C LYS A 63 -6.38 9.51 10.94
N LEU A 64 -5.17 9.98 11.16
CA LEU A 64 -4.18 10.13 10.09
C LEU A 64 -3.38 8.83 10.00
N TYR A 65 -3.45 8.18 8.85
CA TYR A 65 -2.63 7.02 8.54
C TYR A 65 -1.36 7.50 7.82
N VAL A 66 -0.20 7.10 8.36
CA VAL A 66 1.13 7.48 7.84
C VAL A 66 1.70 6.38 6.93
N ASP A 67 0.92 5.33 6.69
CA ASP A 67 1.29 4.15 5.89
C ASP A 67 1.66 4.51 4.45
N THR A 68 0.91 5.40 3.80
CA THR A 68 1.21 5.82 2.42
C THR A 68 2.54 6.58 2.36
N ALA A 69 2.83 7.42 3.35
CA ALA A 69 4.11 8.15 3.41
C ALA A 69 5.29 7.19 3.63
N ILE A 70 5.14 6.19 4.50
CA ILE A 70 6.16 5.16 4.72
C ILE A 70 6.35 4.30 3.47
N THR A 71 5.26 3.93 2.79
CA THR A 71 5.31 3.17 1.54
C THR A 71 5.99 3.98 0.44
N PHE A 72 5.72 5.29 0.36
CA PHE A 72 6.39 6.19 -0.57
C PHE A 72 7.89 6.33 -0.26
N ALA A 73 8.26 6.47 1.02
CA ALA A 73 9.66 6.46 1.44
C ALA A 73 10.36 5.13 1.09
N ALA A 74 9.68 4.00 1.28
CA ALA A 74 10.20 2.69 0.90
C ALA A 74 10.55 2.64 -0.59
N VAL A 75 9.64 3.14 -1.43
CA VAL A 75 9.80 3.21 -2.88
C VAL A 75 10.95 4.12 -3.34
N LEU A 76 11.24 5.18 -2.58
CA LEU A 76 12.33 6.10 -2.90
C LEU A 76 13.71 5.56 -2.51
N ILE A 77 13.78 4.77 -1.43
CA ILE A 77 15.05 4.41 -0.77
C ILE A 77 15.44 2.95 -1.01
N LEU A 78 14.48 2.06 -1.26
CA LEU A 78 14.75 0.64 -1.45
C LEU A 78 14.61 0.22 -2.91
N PRO A 79 15.42 -0.75 -3.36
CA PRO A 79 15.14 -1.47 -4.60
C PRO A 79 13.72 -2.03 -4.60
N LEU A 80 13.09 -2.05 -5.78
CA LEU A 80 11.72 -2.51 -6.00
C LEU A 80 11.35 -3.82 -5.23
N PRO A 81 12.14 -4.91 -5.28
CA PRO A 81 11.82 -6.13 -4.52
C PRO A 81 11.68 -5.88 -3.01
N LEU A 82 12.60 -5.10 -2.45
CA LEU A 82 12.65 -4.86 -1.01
C LEU A 82 11.58 -3.86 -0.56
N ALA A 83 11.28 -2.85 -1.37
CA ALA A 83 10.16 -1.93 -1.09
C ALA A 83 8.83 -2.70 -1.00
N MET A 84 8.59 -3.62 -1.94
CA MET A 84 7.40 -4.47 -1.96
C MET A 84 7.32 -5.40 -0.75
N LEU A 85 8.43 -6.10 -0.43
CA LEU A 85 8.50 -7.04 0.68
C LEU A 85 8.38 -6.35 2.03
N ALA A 86 9.13 -5.27 2.25
CA ALA A 86 9.15 -4.55 3.52
C ALA A 86 7.76 -4.01 3.88
N THR A 87 7.10 -3.33 2.93
CA THR A 87 5.79 -2.70 3.17
C THR A 87 4.67 -3.75 3.23
N GLY A 88 4.71 -4.78 2.37
CA GLY A 88 3.75 -5.88 2.35
C GLY A 88 3.80 -6.73 3.62
N LEU A 89 4.99 -7.21 4.00
CA LEU A 89 5.18 -8.02 5.22
C LEU A 89 4.98 -7.18 6.48
N GLY A 90 5.43 -5.92 6.49
CA GLY A 90 5.19 -5.00 7.62
C GLY A 90 3.70 -4.81 7.89
N THR A 91 2.89 -4.72 6.83
CA THR A 91 1.42 -4.64 6.92
C THR A 91 0.82 -5.95 7.45
N LEU A 92 1.24 -7.12 6.93
CA LEU A 92 0.78 -8.42 7.45
C LEU A 92 1.13 -8.61 8.92
N LEU A 93 2.34 -8.25 9.32
CA LEU A 93 2.80 -8.35 10.69
C LEU A 93 1.99 -7.45 11.62
N ALA A 94 1.62 -6.23 11.19
CA ALA A 94 0.73 -5.38 11.99
C ALA A 94 -0.63 -6.03 12.22
N HIS A 95 -1.20 -6.65 11.20
CA HIS A 95 -2.47 -7.37 11.34
C HIS A 95 -2.34 -8.60 12.24
N TYR A 96 -1.21 -9.31 12.19
CA TYR A 96 -0.91 -10.44 13.06
C TYR A 96 -0.75 -10.02 14.54
N LEU A 97 -0.02 -8.92 14.79
CA LEU A 97 0.23 -8.42 16.16
C LEU A 97 -0.95 -7.62 16.73
N GLY A 98 -1.75 -6.99 15.89
CA GLY A 98 -2.93 -6.22 16.29
C GLY A 98 -4.08 -7.11 16.74
N ARG A 99 -4.94 -6.60 17.64
CA ARG A 99 -6.16 -7.30 18.10
C ARG A 99 -7.20 -7.53 16.98
N ALA A 100 -6.97 -6.96 15.80
CA ALA A 100 -7.75 -7.16 14.57
C ALA A 100 -7.39 -8.48 13.84
N THR A 101 -6.59 -9.36 14.45
CA THR A 101 -6.18 -10.68 13.95
C THR A 101 -7.34 -11.57 13.47
N ARG A 102 -8.58 -11.26 13.85
CA ARG A 102 -9.78 -12.01 13.47
C ARG A 102 -10.25 -11.78 12.03
N ASP A 103 -9.72 -10.77 11.33
CA ASP A 103 -10.10 -10.47 9.95
C ASP A 103 -8.93 -10.66 8.97
N VAL A 104 -8.66 -11.93 8.67
CA VAL A 104 -7.64 -12.35 7.70
C VAL A 104 -7.91 -11.74 6.32
N ASP A 105 -9.18 -11.56 5.96
CA ASP A 105 -9.55 -11.00 4.66
C ASP A 105 -9.09 -9.53 4.55
N HIS A 106 -9.21 -8.75 5.62
CA HIS A 106 -8.68 -7.38 5.68
C HIS A 106 -7.15 -7.35 5.67
N ALA A 107 -6.49 -8.27 6.38
CA ALA A 107 -5.02 -8.34 6.40
C ALA A 107 -4.45 -8.62 5.00
N VAL A 108 -5.02 -9.62 4.30
CA VAL A 108 -4.61 -9.99 2.94
C VAL A 108 -4.90 -8.86 1.96
N PHE A 109 -6.07 -8.24 2.04
CA PHE A 109 -6.44 -7.12 1.16
C PHE A 109 -5.47 -5.93 1.33
N ASN A 110 -5.28 -5.46 2.58
CA ASN A 110 -4.42 -4.31 2.85
C ASN A 110 -2.97 -4.58 2.46
N SER A 111 -2.44 -5.77 2.79
CA SER A 111 -1.09 -6.14 2.40
C SER A 111 -0.92 -6.17 0.88
N SER A 112 -1.86 -6.81 0.16
CA SER A 112 -1.81 -6.87 -1.31
C SER A 112 -1.89 -5.47 -1.93
N GLN A 113 -2.74 -4.61 -1.39
CA GLN A 113 -2.88 -3.22 -1.83
C GLN A 113 -1.60 -2.41 -1.62
N VAL A 114 -0.98 -2.49 -0.44
CA VAL A 114 0.27 -1.80 -0.12
C VAL A 114 1.42 -2.32 -1.00
N THR A 115 1.52 -3.64 -1.21
CA THR A 115 2.51 -4.22 -2.13
C THR A 115 2.32 -3.73 -3.57
N LEU A 116 1.08 -3.64 -4.07
CA LEU A 116 0.80 -3.10 -5.39
C LEU A 116 1.10 -1.61 -5.52
N GLN A 117 0.84 -0.82 -4.47
CA GLN A 117 1.22 0.59 -4.43
C GLN A 117 2.73 0.75 -4.48
N ALA A 118 3.47 0.01 -3.65
CA ALA A 118 4.93 0.03 -3.64
C ALA A 118 5.47 -0.35 -5.02
N ALA A 119 4.94 -1.42 -5.62
CA ALA A 119 5.39 -1.88 -6.92
C ALA A 119 5.12 -0.86 -8.03
N THR A 120 3.93 -0.28 -8.05
CA THR A 120 3.54 0.71 -9.06
C THR A 120 4.34 2.00 -8.89
N GLY A 121 4.49 2.49 -7.65
CA GLY A 121 5.29 3.66 -7.34
C GLY A 121 6.74 3.49 -7.80
N ALA A 122 7.40 2.41 -7.37
CA ALA A 122 8.79 2.16 -7.75
C ALA A 122 8.97 1.93 -9.26
N THR A 123 8.02 1.26 -9.92
CA THR A 123 8.06 1.11 -11.39
C THR A 123 7.91 2.45 -12.10
N LEU A 124 7.01 3.32 -11.66
CA LEU A 124 6.84 4.65 -12.23
C LEU A 124 8.09 5.53 -12.04
N LEU A 125 8.68 5.50 -10.84
CA LEU A 125 9.91 6.21 -10.56
C LEU A 125 11.06 5.72 -11.44
N ALA A 126 11.26 4.40 -11.52
CA ALA A 126 12.29 3.81 -12.37
C ALA A 126 12.07 4.15 -13.86
N ALA A 127 10.83 4.10 -14.34
CA ALA A 127 10.49 4.50 -15.72
C ALA A 127 10.72 6.00 -15.98
N GLY A 128 10.62 6.82 -14.93
CA GLY A 128 10.96 8.25 -14.96
C GLY A 128 12.45 8.54 -14.80
N GLY A 129 13.30 7.52 -14.68
CA GLY A 129 14.76 7.67 -14.56
C GLY A 129 15.28 7.80 -13.12
N TRP A 130 14.44 7.59 -12.10
CA TRP A 130 14.90 7.58 -10.70
C TRP A 130 15.82 6.38 -10.45
N ASP A 131 17.05 6.65 -10.01
CA ASP A 131 18.00 5.63 -9.55
C ASP A 131 18.13 5.69 -8.03
N VAL A 132 17.66 4.64 -7.37
CA VAL A 132 17.72 4.48 -5.91
C VAL A 132 19.17 4.39 -5.41
N SER A 133 20.08 3.89 -6.24
CA SER A 133 21.50 3.69 -5.90
C SER A 133 22.29 5.01 -5.94
N HIS A 134 21.85 5.95 -6.78
CA HIS A 134 22.47 7.27 -6.95
C HIS A 134 21.39 8.35 -6.89
N PRO A 135 20.78 8.60 -5.72
CA PRO A 135 19.67 9.53 -5.59
C PRO A 135 20.19 10.95 -5.88
N THR A 136 19.78 11.49 -7.02
CA THR A 136 20.02 12.89 -7.39
C THR A 136 18.69 13.63 -7.34
N PHE A 137 18.67 14.81 -6.73
CA PHE A 137 17.45 15.60 -6.58
C PHE A 137 17.46 16.77 -7.56
N THR A 138 16.61 16.69 -8.57
CA THR A 138 16.34 17.75 -9.53
C THR A 138 14.89 18.24 -9.41
N SER A 139 14.57 19.36 -10.06
CA SER A 139 13.19 19.85 -10.13
C SER A 139 12.25 18.91 -10.91
N ALA A 140 12.79 18.13 -11.85
CA ALA A 140 12.02 17.14 -12.60
C ALA A 140 11.57 15.99 -11.69
N ASP A 141 12.42 15.59 -10.74
CA ASP A 141 12.12 14.52 -9.79
C ASP A 141 10.95 14.89 -8.87
N LEU A 142 10.82 16.16 -8.48
CA LEU A 142 9.65 16.63 -7.71
C LEU A 142 8.33 16.37 -8.44
N SER A 143 8.30 16.60 -9.75
CA SER A 143 7.12 16.34 -10.57
C SER A 143 6.85 14.84 -10.67
N LEU A 144 7.91 14.04 -10.87
CA LEU A 144 7.83 12.59 -10.90
C LEU A 144 7.32 12.01 -9.56
N PHE A 145 7.79 12.53 -8.43
CA PHE A 145 7.36 12.15 -7.09
C PHE A 145 5.89 12.50 -6.85
N ALA A 146 5.46 13.69 -7.28
CA ALA A 146 4.06 14.09 -7.19
C ALA A 146 3.16 13.15 -8.01
N VAL A 147 3.57 12.77 -9.22
CA VAL A 147 2.85 11.81 -10.06
C VAL A 147 2.81 10.43 -9.42
N ALA A 148 3.96 9.89 -8.97
CA ALA A 148 4.02 8.58 -8.33
C ALA A 148 3.17 8.52 -7.05
N GLY A 149 3.28 9.54 -6.18
CA GLY A 149 2.45 9.66 -4.98
C GLY A 149 0.96 9.79 -5.31
N GLY A 150 0.61 10.56 -6.34
CA GLY A 150 -0.77 10.69 -6.84
C GLY A 150 -1.35 9.37 -7.34
N VAL A 151 -0.57 8.58 -8.08
CA VAL A 151 -0.98 7.24 -8.55
C VAL A 151 -1.14 6.28 -7.38
N MET A 152 -0.20 6.26 -6.43
CA MET A 152 -0.31 5.43 -5.23
C MET A 152 -1.56 5.77 -4.41
N TYR A 153 -1.86 7.06 -4.24
CA TYR A 153 -3.09 7.53 -3.60
C TYR A 153 -4.35 7.09 -4.37
N LEU A 154 -4.32 7.16 -5.71
CA LEU A 154 -5.43 6.71 -6.54
C LEU A 154 -5.69 5.21 -6.39
N ILE A 155 -4.64 4.38 -6.42
CA ILE A 155 -4.73 2.94 -6.17
C ILE A 155 -5.35 2.69 -4.79
N ASN A 156 -4.88 3.39 -3.76
CA ASN A 156 -5.40 3.28 -2.39
C ASN A 156 -6.91 3.51 -2.33
N THR A 157 -7.34 4.66 -2.84
CA THR A 157 -8.74 5.08 -2.73
C THR A 157 -9.68 4.27 -3.63
N LEU A 158 -9.23 3.88 -4.83
CA LEU A 158 -10.02 3.04 -5.73
C LEU A 158 -10.15 1.61 -5.23
N ALA A 159 -9.09 1.02 -4.66
CA ALA A 159 -9.15 -0.33 -4.10
C ALA A 159 -10.16 -0.41 -2.95
N VAL A 160 -10.08 0.53 -2.01
CA VAL A 160 -11.03 0.64 -0.88
C VAL A 160 -12.46 0.87 -1.39
N ALA A 161 -12.66 1.84 -2.29
CA ALA A 161 -13.97 2.12 -2.86
C ALA A 161 -14.53 0.93 -3.65
N GLY A 162 -13.67 0.17 -4.34
CA GLY A 162 -14.01 -1.05 -5.06
C GLY A 162 -14.59 -2.12 -4.14
N VAL A 163 -13.91 -2.44 -3.05
CA VAL A 163 -14.40 -3.43 -2.09
C VAL A 163 -15.72 -2.99 -1.46
N VAL A 164 -15.85 -1.71 -1.09
CA VAL A 164 -17.09 -1.18 -0.50
C VAL A 164 -18.24 -1.20 -1.51
N ALA A 165 -18.00 -0.81 -2.76
CA ALA A 165 -18.98 -0.86 -3.84
C ALA A 165 -19.48 -2.29 -4.08
N LEU A 166 -18.57 -3.26 -4.12
CA LEU A 166 -18.91 -4.68 -4.28
C LEU A 166 -19.68 -5.24 -3.09
N ARG A 167 -19.34 -4.83 -1.86
CA ARG A 167 -20.06 -5.28 -0.64
C ARG A 167 -21.45 -4.67 -0.52
N THR A 168 -21.62 -3.41 -0.91
CA THR A 168 -22.87 -2.66 -0.77
C THR A 168 -23.77 -2.72 -2.00
N GLY A 169 -23.28 -3.27 -3.11
CA GLY A 169 -23.97 -3.25 -4.40
C GLY A 169 -24.13 -1.84 -5.00
N GLN A 170 -23.36 -0.86 -4.51
CA GLN A 170 -23.44 0.52 -4.98
C GLN A 170 -22.50 0.79 -6.17
N PRO A 171 -22.80 1.78 -7.04
CA PRO A 171 -21.89 2.17 -8.11
C PRO A 171 -20.55 2.71 -7.57
N LEU A 172 -19.43 2.22 -8.11
CA LEU A 172 -18.06 2.59 -7.70
C LEU A 172 -17.84 4.11 -7.67
N ARG A 173 -18.30 4.84 -8.70
CA ARG A 173 -18.17 6.30 -8.76
C ARG A 173 -18.81 7.01 -7.56
N ARG A 174 -19.97 6.52 -7.11
CA ARG A 174 -20.69 7.09 -5.95
C ARG A 174 -19.93 6.83 -4.65
N VAL A 175 -19.41 5.62 -4.48
CA VAL A 175 -18.60 5.27 -3.31
C VAL A 175 -17.32 6.08 -3.29
N TRP A 176 -16.57 6.12 -4.39
CA TRP A 176 -15.28 6.80 -4.47
C TRP A 176 -15.39 8.32 -4.25
N THR A 177 -16.37 8.98 -4.87
CA THR A 177 -16.62 10.42 -4.61
C THR A 177 -17.07 10.68 -3.18
N GLY A 178 -17.84 9.76 -2.57
CA GLY A 178 -18.19 9.81 -1.16
C GLY A 178 -16.97 9.75 -0.24
N THR A 179 -16.05 8.82 -0.49
CA THR A 179 -14.84 8.62 0.32
C THR A 179 -13.84 9.77 0.17
N THR A 180 -13.76 10.39 -1.02
CA THR A 180 -12.80 11.48 -1.30
C THR A 180 -13.31 12.86 -0.89
N LEU A 181 -14.60 13.16 -1.08
CA LEU A 181 -15.16 14.48 -0.79
C LEU A 181 -15.74 14.61 0.63
N TYR A 182 -16.10 13.50 1.29
CA TYR A 182 -16.74 13.51 2.62
C TYR A 182 -16.14 12.44 3.57
N PRO A 183 -14.88 12.59 4.01
CA PRO A 183 -14.22 11.60 4.85
C PRO A 183 -14.93 11.31 6.18
N ASP A 184 -15.68 12.29 6.72
CA ASP A 184 -16.28 12.22 8.05
C ASP A 184 -17.54 11.33 8.15
N ARG A 185 -18.12 10.88 7.03
CA ARG A 185 -19.39 10.13 7.05
C ARG A 185 -19.25 8.60 7.09
N THR A 186 -18.06 8.05 6.87
CA THR A 186 -17.85 6.59 6.75
C THR A 186 -17.49 5.90 8.07
N GLY A 187 -17.27 6.63 9.16
CA GLY A 187 -17.01 6.07 10.49
C GLY A 187 -18.24 5.53 11.23
N ALA A 188 -19.40 5.43 10.58
CA ALA A 188 -20.69 5.04 11.18
C ALA A 188 -21.27 3.72 10.63
N VAL A 189 -20.47 2.91 9.93
CA VAL A 189 -20.87 1.57 9.46
C VAL A 189 -19.99 0.51 10.10
#